data_AF-A0A948V029-F1
#
_entry.id   AF-A0A948V029-F1
#
_cell.length_a   1.000
_cell.length_b   1.000
_cell.length_c   1.000
_cell.angle_alpha   90.00
_cell.angle_beta   90.00
_cell.angle_gamma   90.00
#
_symmetry.space_group_name_H-M   'P 1'
#
loop_
_entity.id
_entity.type
_entity.pdbx_description
1 polymer ?
#
loop_
_entity_poly.entity_id
_entity_poly.type
_entity_poly.pdbx_seq_one_letter_code
_entity_poly.pdbx_strand_id
1 'polypeptide(L)'
;FETTANGSQGRTSIRISHTPVPYYVPGSRIQIKALVSDEGGIMLVRCYFRAKDADEFVFVDMPLIVGNEYIGIIPAPAAAAAAVEYLILAVNQNGLVVRSQMFEARRDSGAEQPAWQGVDMSGSVAVKTELARASQTIPGFSDNVTADVVESAFRFGYVVEGIYRLSQMMGAAPVGAVSGGTVSATTTQATPQVRTPAPVKQTPAPVRTPPQKRRGGISPVLIIGGVAVAAGAVLLATGALGAKKISVTITVSDASTPYDDDFDVYLDGELLGTTNGGNGSWTESLKAETRHTLRIVNQGNSQTWCNITVSNSDASAQDQVSIEMGASYSKSFTVNAPTK
;
A
#
# COMPACT_ATOMS: atom_id res chain seq x y z
N PHE A 1 -16.05 -37.40 -10.62
CA PHE A 1 -16.46 -36.79 -11.89
C PHE A 1 -15.70 -35.49 -12.02
N GLU A 2 -14.59 -35.53 -12.75
CA GLU A 2 -13.65 -34.42 -12.88
C GLU A 2 -13.63 -34.05 -14.36
N THR A 3 -14.22 -32.90 -14.67
CA THR A 3 -14.28 -32.36 -16.02
C THR A 3 -13.03 -31.52 -16.25
N THR A 4 -12.03 -32.10 -16.90
CA THR A 4 -10.77 -31.42 -17.23
C THR A 4 -10.97 -30.59 -18.50
N ALA A 5 -11.27 -29.31 -18.34
CA ALA A 5 -11.21 -28.34 -19.44
C ALA A 5 -9.74 -27.97 -19.69
N ASN A 6 -9.22 -28.48 -20.80
CA ASN A 6 -7.85 -28.30 -21.27
C ASN A 6 -7.72 -26.92 -21.94
N GLY A 7 -7.14 -25.97 -21.21
CA GLY A 7 -6.87 -24.61 -21.65
C GLY A 7 -5.90 -23.95 -20.69
N SER A 8 -4.61 -24.23 -20.85
CA SER A 8 -3.51 -23.66 -20.07
C SER A 8 -3.30 -22.17 -20.43
N GLN A 9 -4.29 -21.33 -20.13
CA GLN A 9 -3.98 -19.95 -19.76
C GLN A 9 -3.42 -20.02 -18.34
N GLY A 10 -2.19 -19.53 -18.14
CA GLY A 10 -1.54 -19.50 -16.83
C GLY A 10 -2.47 -18.84 -15.82
N ARG A 11 -3.15 -19.66 -15.00
CA ARG A 11 -4.13 -19.16 -14.05
C ARG A 11 -3.35 -18.48 -12.95
N THR A 12 -3.42 -17.16 -12.92
CA THR A 12 -2.94 -16.36 -11.79
C THR A 12 -3.71 -16.83 -10.56
N SER A 13 -3.02 -17.56 -9.67
CA SER A 13 -3.61 -18.07 -8.44
C SER A 13 -2.85 -17.49 -7.25
N ILE A 14 -3.49 -16.54 -6.57
CA ILE A 14 -3.01 -16.06 -5.28
C ILE A 14 -3.18 -17.18 -4.27
N ARG A 15 -2.11 -17.48 -3.53
CA ARG A 15 -2.11 -18.44 -2.42
C ARG A 15 -1.78 -17.71 -1.12
N ILE A 16 -2.62 -17.89 -0.10
CA ILE A 16 -2.42 -17.34 1.24
C ILE A 16 -2.25 -18.51 2.21
N SER A 17 -1.11 -18.57 2.90
CA SER A 17 -0.83 -19.53 3.96
C SER A 17 -0.56 -18.79 5.27
N HIS A 18 -1.32 -19.11 6.32
CA HIS A 18 -1.26 -18.46 7.61
C HIS A 18 -1.49 -19.48 8.73
N THR A 19 -0.70 -19.38 9.80
CA THR A 19 -0.92 -20.13 11.03
C THR A 19 -1.79 -19.29 11.96
N PRO A 20 -3.04 -19.71 12.26
CA PRO A 20 -3.95 -18.92 13.09
C PRO A 20 -3.38 -18.63 14.47
N VAL A 21 -3.64 -17.43 14.97
CA VAL A 21 -3.35 -17.01 16.34
C VAL A 21 -4.49 -17.52 17.24
N PRO A 22 -4.21 -18.46 18.17
CA PRO A 22 -5.28 -19.14 18.91
C PRO A 22 -5.87 -18.30 20.05
N TYR A 23 -5.08 -17.41 20.65
CA TYR A 23 -5.49 -16.58 21.77
C TYR A 23 -4.83 -15.19 21.72
N TYR A 24 -5.09 -14.33 22.70
CA TYR A 24 -4.28 -13.14 22.96
C TYR A 24 -4.30 -12.78 24.45
N VAL A 25 -3.19 -12.24 24.95
CA VAL A 25 -3.11 -11.55 26.23
C VAL A 25 -3.52 -10.09 26.03
N PRO A 26 -4.51 -9.55 26.79
CA PRO A 26 -4.94 -8.15 26.67
C PRO A 26 -3.81 -7.15 26.87
N GLY A 27 -3.94 -5.98 26.23
CA GLY A 27 -2.96 -4.89 26.35
C GLY A 27 -1.66 -5.12 25.58
N SER A 28 -1.53 -6.24 24.85
CA SER A 28 -0.37 -6.53 24.01
C SER A 28 -0.77 -6.56 22.53
N ARG A 29 0.03 -5.91 21.67
CA ARG A 29 -0.11 -5.97 20.21
C ARG A 29 -0.02 -7.41 19.70
N ILE A 30 -0.64 -7.70 18.55
CA ILE A 30 -0.63 -9.03 17.95
C ILE A 30 0.07 -8.95 16.59
N GLN A 31 1.15 -9.70 16.42
CA GLN A 31 1.83 -9.84 15.13
C GLN A 31 1.18 -10.95 14.30
N ILE A 32 0.66 -10.60 13.13
CA ILE A 32 0.11 -11.52 12.15
C ILE A 32 1.13 -11.74 11.04
N LYS A 33 1.50 -12.99 10.80
CA LYS A 33 2.41 -13.40 9.72
C LYS A 33 1.66 -14.18 8.65
N ALA A 34 1.88 -13.89 7.38
CA ALA A 34 1.29 -14.64 6.28
C ALA A 34 2.32 -14.88 5.18
N LEU A 35 2.30 -16.07 4.58
CA LEU A 35 2.99 -16.36 3.34
C LEU A 35 2.01 -16.16 2.19
N VAL A 36 2.28 -15.20 1.32
CA VAL A 36 1.41 -14.87 0.19
C VAL A 36 2.20 -14.95 -1.11
N SER A 37 1.74 -15.74 -2.07
CA SER A 37 2.43 -15.91 -3.36
C SER A 37 1.47 -15.87 -4.53
N ASP A 38 1.91 -15.29 -5.63
CA ASP A 38 1.25 -15.27 -6.94
C ASP A 38 2.35 -15.22 -8.02
N GLU A 39 2.16 -15.92 -9.14
CA GLU A 39 3.16 -15.96 -10.22
C GLU A 39 3.37 -14.58 -10.88
N GLY A 40 2.33 -13.75 -10.93
CA GLY A 40 2.40 -12.37 -11.43
C GLY A 40 2.81 -11.36 -10.36
N GLY A 41 3.14 -11.81 -9.14
CA GLY A 41 3.52 -10.95 -8.03
C GLY A 41 2.32 -10.39 -7.25
N ILE A 42 2.60 -10.02 -6.00
CA ILE A 42 1.60 -9.48 -5.07
C ILE A 42 1.72 -7.96 -5.04
N MET A 43 0.61 -7.26 -5.27
CA MET A 43 0.52 -5.81 -5.23
C MET A 43 0.41 -5.30 -3.79
N LEU A 44 -0.46 -5.92 -2.97
CA LEU A 44 -0.58 -5.58 -1.55
C LEU A 44 -1.19 -6.73 -0.73
N VAL A 45 -0.93 -6.69 0.58
CA VAL A 45 -1.53 -7.59 1.57
C VAL A 45 -2.02 -6.76 2.76
N ARG A 46 -3.23 -7.07 3.25
CA ARG A 46 -3.88 -6.40 4.38
C ARG A 46 -4.39 -7.42 5.38
N CYS A 47 -4.33 -7.08 6.66
CA CYS A 47 -5.03 -7.81 7.72
C CYS A 47 -6.23 -7.00 8.17
N TYR A 48 -7.45 -7.45 7.82
CA TYR A 48 -8.69 -6.89 8.33
C TYR A 48 -8.96 -7.49 9.70
N PHE A 49 -9.33 -6.68 10.68
CA PHE A 49 -9.59 -7.12 12.04
C PHE A 49 -10.67 -6.29 12.72
N ARG A 50 -11.28 -6.86 13.76
CA ARG A 50 -12.19 -6.19 14.68
C ARG A 50 -12.28 -6.95 16.01
N ALA A 51 -12.78 -6.31 17.05
CA ALA A 51 -13.26 -7.05 18.21
C ALA A 51 -14.55 -7.79 17.83
N LYS A 52 -14.79 -8.96 18.40
CA LYS A 52 -15.96 -9.81 18.08
C LYS A 52 -17.31 -9.10 18.23
N ASP A 53 -17.40 -8.20 19.19
CA ASP A 53 -18.61 -7.41 19.47
C ASP A 53 -18.65 -6.06 18.72
N ALA A 54 -17.67 -5.80 17.85
CA ALA A 54 -17.62 -4.60 17.02
C ALA A 54 -18.24 -4.87 15.64
N ASP A 55 -18.95 -3.87 15.10
CA ASP A 55 -19.65 -4.01 13.81
C ASP A 55 -18.75 -3.73 12.60
N GLU A 56 -17.60 -3.08 12.81
CA GLU A 56 -16.78 -2.52 11.74
C GLU A 56 -15.42 -3.19 11.67
N PHE A 57 -15.05 -3.64 10.48
CA PHE A 57 -13.67 -4.01 10.19
C PHE A 57 -12.83 -2.78 9.91
N VAL A 58 -11.65 -2.77 10.51
CA VAL A 58 -10.54 -1.91 10.14
C VAL A 58 -9.39 -2.80 9.66
N PHE A 59 -8.33 -2.23 9.11
CA PHE A 59 -7.20 -3.03 8.65
C PHE A 59 -5.85 -2.36 8.89
N VAL A 60 -4.81 -3.19 8.91
CA VAL A 60 -3.42 -2.76 8.81
C VAL A 60 -2.83 -3.27 7.50
N ASP A 61 -1.96 -2.47 6.88
CA ASP A 61 -1.15 -2.94 5.76
C ASP A 61 -0.11 -3.93 6.29
N MET A 62 0.11 -5.01 5.55
CA MET A 62 1.14 -5.99 5.86
C MET A 62 2.32 -5.78 4.90
N PRO A 63 3.41 -5.10 5.28
CA PRO A 63 4.61 -5.01 4.45
C PRO A 63 5.27 -6.38 4.23
N LEU A 64 5.91 -6.53 3.07
CA LEU A 64 6.77 -7.67 2.76
C LEU A 64 8.06 -7.55 3.59
N ILE A 65 8.45 -8.63 4.26
CA ILE A 65 9.69 -8.70 5.04
C ILE A 65 10.78 -9.41 4.24
N VAL A 66 10.52 -10.65 3.81
CA VAL A 66 11.47 -11.46 3.05
C VAL A 66 10.73 -12.51 2.21
N GLY A 67 11.16 -12.70 0.96
CA GLY A 67 10.56 -13.66 0.04
C GLY A 67 9.07 -13.39 -0.18
N ASN A 68 8.22 -14.23 0.40
CA ASN A 68 6.76 -14.15 0.34
C ASN A 68 6.12 -13.92 1.73
N GLU A 69 6.91 -13.56 2.75
CA GLU A 69 6.44 -13.36 4.12
C GLU A 69 6.04 -11.90 4.36
N TYR A 70 4.78 -11.72 4.74
CA TYR A 70 4.16 -10.44 5.06
C TYR A 70 3.82 -10.39 6.55
N ILE A 71 4.02 -9.22 7.17
CA ILE A 71 3.75 -9.02 8.60
C ILE A 71 2.82 -7.83 8.82
N GLY A 72 1.74 -8.04 9.56
CA GLY A 72 0.86 -6.97 10.08
C GLY A 72 0.90 -6.93 11.60
N ILE A 73 0.70 -5.75 12.17
CA ILE A 73 0.61 -5.56 13.63
C ILE A 73 -0.80 -5.08 13.95
N ILE A 74 -1.60 -5.93 14.59
CA ILE A 74 -2.91 -5.55 15.12
C ILE A 74 -2.67 -4.80 16.46
N PRO A 75 -3.36 -3.66 16.68
CA PRO A 75 -3.30 -2.94 17.94
C PRO A 75 -3.62 -3.81 19.15
N ALA A 76 -3.12 -3.43 20.32
CA ALA A 76 -3.42 -4.11 21.58
C ALA A 76 -4.93 -4.21 21.86
N PRO A 77 -5.51 -5.43 21.92
CA PRO A 77 -6.92 -5.59 22.28
C PRO A 77 -7.14 -5.21 23.75
N ALA A 78 -8.26 -4.54 24.02
CA ALA A 78 -8.63 -4.13 25.36
C ALA A 78 -8.97 -5.33 26.24
N ALA A 79 -8.79 -5.20 27.56
CA ALA A 79 -9.16 -6.24 28.53
C ALA A 79 -10.64 -6.63 28.45
N ALA A 80 -11.52 -5.72 28.02
CA ALA A 80 -12.95 -5.99 27.86
C ALA A 80 -13.29 -6.83 26.62
N ALA A 81 -12.46 -6.82 25.57
CA ALA A 81 -12.72 -7.62 24.37
C ALA A 81 -12.66 -9.11 24.71
N ALA A 82 -13.64 -9.88 24.23
CA ALA A 82 -13.68 -11.33 24.45
C ALA A 82 -12.86 -12.11 23.40
N ALA A 83 -12.87 -11.61 22.16
CA ALA A 83 -12.14 -12.17 21.03
C ALA A 83 -11.83 -11.08 20.00
N VAL A 84 -10.80 -11.32 19.20
CA VAL A 84 -10.49 -10.57 17.98
C VAL A 84 -10.77 -11.46 16.78
N GLU A 85 -11.60 -10.99 15.86
CA GLU A 85 -11.84 -11.62 14.58
C GLU A 85 -10.95 -10.95 13.53
N TYR A 86 -10.29 -11.75 12.69
CA TYR A 86 -9.44 -11.21 11.63
C TYR A 86 -9.36 -12.12 10.40
N LEU A 87 -8.99 -11.52 9.27
CA LEU A 87 -8.71 -12.22 8.01
C LEU A 87 -7.61 -11.50 7.23
N ILE A 88 -7.01 -12.19 6.27
CA ILE A 88 -5.98 -11.66 5.39
C ILE A 88 -6.57 -11.52 3.99
N LEU A 89 -6.37 -10.35 3.37
CA LEU A 89 -6.73 -10.05 2.00
C LEU A 89 -5.46 -9.75 1.20
N ALA A 90 -5.33 -10.33 0.02
CA ALA A 90 -4.23 -10.09 -0.90
C ALA A 90 -4.75 -9.69 -2.27
N VAL A 91 -4.03 -8.78 -2.92
CA VAL A 91 -4.30 -8.36 -4.30
C VAL A 91 -3.04 -8.56 -5.12
N ASN A 92 -3.14 -9.19 -6.29
CA ASN A 92 -2.01 -9.36 -7.21
C ASN A 92 -1.90 -8.19 -8.20
N GLN A 93 -0.87 -8.20 -9.06
CA GLN A 93 -0.64 -7.16 -10.07
C GLN A 93 -1.76 -7.05 -11.13
N ASN A 94 -2.58 -8.08 -11.28
CA ASN A 94 -3.72 -8.08 -12.20
C ASN A 94 -5.02 -7.60 -11.52
N GLY A 95 -4.96 -7.13 -10.28
CA GLY A 95 -6.13 -6.71 -9.51
C GLY A 95 -7.02 -7.85 -9.04
N LEU A 96 -6.58 -9.11 -9.16
CA LEU A 96 -7.30 -10.25 -8.56
C LEU A 96 -7.22 -10.12 -7.04
N VAL A 97 -8.38 -10.20 -6.38
CA VAL A 97 -8.49 -10.11 -4.92
C VAL A 97 -8.82 -11.49 -4.37
N VAL A 98 -8.02 -11.98 -3.41
CA VAL A 98 -8.27 -13.23 -2.68
C VAL A 98 -8.21 -12.96 -1.18
N ARG A 99 -9.06 -13.63 -0.40
CA ARG A 99 -9.02 -13.58 1.06
C ARG A 99 -8.87 -14.95 1.70
N SER A 100 -8.39 -14.96 2.94
CA SER A 100 -8.45 -16.13 3.80
C SER A 100 -9.87 -16.36 4.34
N GLN A 101 -10.04 -17.46 5.06
CA GLN A 101 -11.13 -17.61 6.02
C GLN A 101 -11.01 -16.61 7.17
N MET A 102 -12.09 -16.46 7.93
CA MET A 102 -12.07 -15.70 9.18
C MET A 102 -11.39 -16.54 10.27
N PHE A 103 -10.54 -15.90 11.05
CA PHE A 103 -9.88 -16.48 12.21
C PHE A 103 -10.36 -15.76 13.49
N GLU A 104 -10.37 -16.47 14.62
CA GLU A 104 -10.76 -15.94 15.92
C GLU A 104 -9.62 -16.16 16.92
N ALA A 105 -9.06 -15.09 17.46
CA ALA A 105 -8.13 -15.12 18.58
C ALA A 105 -8.90 -14.80 19.86
N ARG A 106 -9.01 -15.77 20.78
CA ARG A 106 -9.76 -15.60 22.04
C ARG A 106 -8.92 -14.95 23.13
N ARG A 107 -9.53 -14.16 24.00
CA ARG A 107 -8.81 -13.64 25.18
C ARG A 107 -8.34 -14.78 26.08
N ASP A 108 -7.07 -14.75 26.45
CA ASP A 108 -6.53 -15.57 27.54
C ASP A 108 -5.69 -14.67 28.47
N SER A 109 -6.28 -14.32 29.61
CA SER A 109 -5.63 -13.47 30.61
C SER A 109 -4.66 -14.21 31.53
N GLY A 110 -4.66 -15.55 31.50
CA GLY A 110 -3.80 -16.39 32.34
C GLY A 110 -2.59 -16.95 31.60
N ALA A 111 -2.60 -16.90 30.26
CA ALA A 111 -1.49 -17.36 29.44
C ALA A 111 -0.26 -16.46 29.55
N GLU A 112 0.92 -17.08 29.41
CA GLU A 112 2.16 -16.36 29.17
C GLU A 112 2.09 -15.64 27.81
N GLN A 113 2.60 -14.40 27.77
CA GLN A 113 2.65 -13.59 26.56
C GLN A 113 3.58 -14.27 25.54
N PRO A 114 3.04 -14.76 24.42
CA PRO A 114 3.84 -15.47 23.43
C PRO A 114 4.68 -14.49 22.60
N ALA A 115 5.71 -14.99 21.92
CA ALA A 115 6.65 -14.16 21.15
C ALA A 115 5.98 -13.28 20.08
N TRP A 116 4.87 -13.75 19.48
CA TRP A 116 4.10 -12.97 18.50
C TRP A 116 3.26 -11.83 19.13
N GLN A 117 3.22 -11.72 20.47
CA GLN A 117 2.72 -10.55 21.19
C GLN A 117 3.83 -9.70 21.83
N GLY A 118 5.10 -10.11 21.75
CA GLY A 118 6.24 -9.36 22.27
C GLY A 118 6.62 -8.15 21.40
N VAL A 119 5.66 -7.60 20.66
CA VAL A 119 5.85 -6.43 19.79
C VAL A 119 5.96 -5.19 20.67
N ASP A 120 6.90 -4.30 20.34
CA ASP A 120 7.07 -3.04 21.05
C ASP A 120 5.76 -2.23 21.05
N MET A 121 5.40 -1.73 22.23
CA MET A 121 4.21 -0.90 22.47
C MET A 121 4.50 0.59 22.25
N SER A 122 5.75 0.97 21.99
CA SER A 122 6.09 2.35 21.66
C SER A 122 5.51 2.77 20.30
N GLY A 123 5.20 4.07 20.17
CA GLY A 123 4.62 4.64 18.95
C GLY A 123 3.13 4.35 18.76
N SER A 124 2.55 4.88 17.68
CA SER A 124 1.18 4.60 17.27
C SER A 124 1.12 3.52 16.19
N VAL A 125 0.05 2.72 16.19
CA VAL A 125 -0.25 1.77 15.10
C VAL A 125 -1.09 2.48 14.04
N ALA A 126 -0.60 2.51 12.80
CA ALA A 126 -1.37 3.03 11.68
C ALA A 126 -2.46 2.02 11.29
N VAL A 127 -3.72 2.43 11.42
CA VAL A 127 -4.89 1.64 11.07
C VAL A 127 -5.67 2.36 9.98
N LYS A 128 -6.25 1.61 9.06
CA LYS A 128 -7.03 2.15 7.96
C LYS A 128 -8.46 1.61 7.98
N THR A 129 -9.38 2.38 7.43
CA THR A 129 -10.77 1.97 7.22
C THR A 129 -11.22 2.24 5.79
N GLU A 130 -12.13 1.42 5.28
CA GLU A 130 -12.80 1.68 3.99
C GLU A 130 -14.12 2.43 4.14
N LEU A 131 -14.50 2.78 5.38
CA LEU A 131 -15.64 3.62 5.67
C LEU A 131 -15.37 5.06 5.24
N ALA A 132 -16.44 5.84 5.08
CA ALA A 132 -16.33 7.24 4.66
C ALA A 132 -15.63 8.14 5.70
N ARG A 133 -15.52 7.70 6.96
CA ARG A 133 -14.90 8.44 8.06
C ARG A 133 -14.13 7.48 8.95
N ALA A 134 -12.90 7.85 9.31
CA ALA A 134 -12.12 7.15 10.31
C ALA A 134 -12.63 7.49 11.70
N SER A 135 -12.89 6.47 12.52
CA SER A 135 -13.10 6.68 13.96
C SER A 135 -11.77 6.98 14.63
N GLN A 136 -11.76 7.93 15.57
CA GLN A 136 -10.55 8.23 16.36
C GLN A 136 -10.21 7.11 17.34
N THR A 137 -11.17 6.26 17.66
CA THR A 137 -11.00 5.09 18.54
C THR A 137 -11.52 3.84 17.83
N ILE A 138 -10.88 2.70 18.08
CA ILE A 138 -11.30 1.41 17.53
C ILE A 138 -11.96 0.61 18.66
N PRO A 139 -13.28 0.33 18.60
CA PRO A 139 -13.97 -0.40 19.65
C PRO A 139 -13.29 -1.74 19.96
N GLY A 140 -13.03 -1.99 21.25
CA GLY A 140 -12.39 -3.22 21.73
C GLY A 140 -10.86 -3.22 21.70
N PHE A 141 -10.22 -2.09 21.38
CA PHE A 141 -8.76 -1.93 21.42
C PHE A 141 -8.35 -0.81 22.38
N SER A 142 -7.18 -0.93 23.01
CA SER A 142 -6.67 0.01 24.01
C SER A 142 -5.32 0.64 23.64
N ASP A 143 -4.85 0.40 22.42
CA ASP A 143 -3.58 0.94 21.90
C ASP A 143 -3.69 2.40 21.46
N ASN A 144 -2.54 3.05 21.29
CA ASN A 144 -2.47 4.32 20.58
C ASN A 144 -2.52 4.06 19.07
N VAL A 145 -3.59 4.50 18.41
CA VAL A 145 -3.82 4.25 16.99
C VAL A 145 -3.95 5.55 16.21
N THR A 146 -3.43 5.55 14.98
CA THR A 146 -3.67 6.61 14.01
C THR A 146 -4.54 6.03 12.91
N ALA A 147 -5.81 6.42 12.90
CA ALA A 147 -6.79 5.91 11.96
C ALA A 147 -6.89 6.81 10.71
N ASP A 148 -6.87 6.20 9.52
CA ASP A 148 -6.99 6.91 8.25
C ASP A 148 -8.04 6.27 7.33
N VAL A 149 -8.61 7.08 6.43
CA VAL A 149 -9.59 6.62 5.44
C VAL A 149 -8.87 6.25 4.16
N VAL A 150 -9.09 5.03 3.67
CA VAL A 150 -8.52 4.64 2.39
C VAL A 150 -9.31 5.25 1.22
N GLU A 151 -8.57 5.72 0.22
CA GLU A 151 -9.12 6.24 -1.03
C GLU A 151 -9.94 5.17 -1.77
N SER A 152 -10.96 5.62 -2.51
CA SER A 152 -11.93 4.75 -3.18
C SER A 152 -11.31 3.72 -4.12
N ALA A 153 -10.21 4.07 -4.80
CA ALA A 153 -9.51 3.17 -5.71
C ALA A 153 -8.86 1.94 -5.03
N PHE A 154 -8.67 2.01 -3.70
CA PHE A 154 -8.02 0.96 -2.92
C PHE A 154 -8.96 0.32 -1.89
N ARG A 155 -10.28 0.40 -2.12
CA ARG A 155 -11.30 -0.23 -1.27
C ARG A 155 -11.65 -1.62 -1.80
N PHE A 156 -10.93 -2.62 -1.31
CA PHE A 156 -11.08 -4.01 -1.78
C PHE A 156 -12.04 -4.82 -0.91
N GLY A 157 -12.35 -4.36 0.31
CA GLY A 157 -13.24 -5.06 1.22
C GLY A 157 -14.70 -5.10 0.75
N TYR A 158 -15.15 -4.14 -0.06
CA TYR A 158 -16.51 -4.16 -0.66
C TYR A 158 -16.70 -5.25 -1.72
N VAL A 159 -15.61 -5.66 -2.38
CA VAL A 159 -15.65 -6.72 -3.41
C VAL A 159 -15.71 -8.10 -2.77
N VAL A 160 -15.38 -8.18 -1.48
CA VAL A 160 -15.23 -9.44 -0.76
C VAL A 160 -16.44 -9.66 0.14
N GLU A 161 -17.24 -10.67 -0.21
CA GLU A 161 -18.42 -11.05 0.56
C GLU A 161 -18.05 -11.34 2.03
N GLY A 162 -18.81 -10.73 2.95
CA GLY A 162 -18.74 -10.97 4.38
C GLY A 162 -17.90 -9.97 5.19
N ILE A 163 -17.20 -9.03 4.57
CA ILE A 163 -16.45 -7.98 5.32
C ILE A 163 -17.38 -6.83 5.72
N TYR A 164 -18.21 -6.34 4.80
CA TYR A 164 -19.18 -5.29 5.08
C TYR A 164 -20.60 -5.78 4.86
N ARG A 165 -21.53 -5.33 5.72
CA ARG A 165 -22.96 -5.52 5.50
C ARG A 165 -23.44 -4.53 4.45
N LEU A 166 -24.45 -4.91 3.65
CA LEU A 166 -25.03 -4.06 2.61
C LEU A 166 -25.44 -2.67 3.14
N SER A 167 -25.90 -2.60 4.39
CA SER A 167 -26.26 -1.34 5.07
C SER A 167 -25.07 -0.39 5.27
N GLN A 168 -23.86 -0.91 5.47
CA GLN A 168 -22.63 -0.11 5.59
C GLN A 168 -22.15 0.38 4.22
N MET A 169 -22.54 -0.29 3.13
CA MET A 169 -22.14 0.08 1.76
C MET A 169 -22.94 1.25 1.20
N MET A 170 -24.17 1.50 1.67
CA MET A 170 -25.04 2.54 1.09
C MET A 170 -24.58 3.99 1.35
N GLY A 171 -23.55 4.19 2.17
CA GLY A 171 -22.93 5.50 2.39
C GLY A 171 -21.74 5.82 1.47
N ALA A 172 -21.26 4.86 0.68
CA ALA A 172 -20.12 5.02 -0.22
C ALA A 172 -20.59 5.04 -1.68
N ALA A 173 -20.13 6.01 -2.47
CA ALA A 173 -20.45 6.10 -3.89
C ALA A 173 -20.05 4.80 -4.63
N PRO A 174 -20.85 4.34 -5.62
CA PRO A 174 -20.60 3.08 -6.31
C PRO A 174 -19.25 3.12 -7.05
N VAL A 175 -18.32 2.25 -6.63
CA VAL A 175 -17.08 1.99 -7.38
C VAL A 175 -17.35 0.81 -8.30
N GLY A 176 -16.89 0.88 -9.56
CA GLY A 176 -17.14 -0.12 -10.58
C GLY A 176 -16.81 -1.54 -10.12
N ALA A 177 -17.74 -2.48 -10.35
CA ALA A 177 -17.63 -3.85 -9.86
C ALA A 177 -16.40 -4.55 -10.45
N VAL A 178 -15.44 -4.89 -9.60
CA VAL A 178 -14.35 -5.82 -9.93
C VAL A 178 -14.88 -7.24 -9.73
N SER A 179 -14.68 -8.12 -10.71
CA SER A 179 -15.10 -9.53 -10.64
C SER A 179 -14.31 -10.27 -9.55
N GLY A 180 -14.81 -10.29 -8.31
CA GLY A 180 -14.24 -11.04 -7.21
C GLY A 180 -14.53 -12.53 -7.33
N GLY A 181 -13.50 -13.33 -7.67
CA GLY A 181 -13.56 -14.78 -7.52
C GLY A 181 -13.30 -15.16 -6.07
N THR A 182 -14.28 -15.71 -5.37
CA THR A 182 -14.09 -16.26 -4.02
C THR A 182 -13.35 -17.59 -4.09
N VAL A 183 -12.08 -17.59 -3.71
CA VAL A 183 -11.30 -18.82 -3.49
C VAL A 183 -11.02 -18.96 -1.99
N SER A 184 -11.62 -19.96 -1.34
CA SER A 184 -11.30 -20.30 0.05
C SER A 184 -9.91 -20.93 0.12
N ALA A 185 -8.97 -20.26 0.78
CA ALA A 185 -7.64 -20.78 1.04
C ALA A 185 -7.69 -22.04 1.93
N THR A 186 -7.09 -23.15 1.49
CA THR A 186 -6.99 -24.41 2.25
C THR A 186 -5.73 -24.38 3.13
N THR A 187 -5.87 -24.61 4.43
CA THR A 187 -4.75 -24.73 5.37
C THR A 187 -3.99 -26.03 5.06
N THR A 188 -2.69 -25.96 4.71
CA THR A 188 -1.89 -27.14 4.36
C THR A 188 -0.85 -27.41 5.46
N GLN A 189 -0.92 -28.58 6.08
CA GLN A 189 0.11 -29.15 6.96
C GLN A 189 1.14 -29.88 6.08
N ALA A 190 2.43 -29.56 6.20
CA ALA A 190 3.47 -29.96 5.25
C ALA A 190 3.98 -31.41 5.43
N THR A 191 4.27 -32.11 4.31
CA THR A 191 5.07 -33.35 4.25
C THR A 191 5.94 -33.33 2.97
N PRO A 192 7.17 -33.91 2.93
CA PRO A 192 8.18 -33.62 1.89
C PRO A 192 7.98 -34.32 0.54
N GLN A 193 8.48 -33.66 -0.51
CA GLN A 193 8.40 -34.00 -1.94
C GLN A 193 9.35 -35.10 -2.45
N VAL A 194 9.03 -35.65 -3.63
CA VAL A 194 9.97 -36.33 -4.54
C VAL A 194 9.88 -35.71 -5.95
N ARG A 195 11.05 -35.46 -6.57
CA ARG A 195 11.29 -34.75 -7.84
C ARG A 195 11.50 -35.67 -9.05
N THR A 196 11.42 -35.06 -10.25
CA THR A 196 12.15 -35.23 -11.57
C THR A 196 11.28 -35.61 -12.79
N PRO A 197 11.72 -35.37 -14.05
CA PRO A 197 12.50 -34.26 -14.66
C PRO A 197 11.87 -33.65 -15.96
N ALA A 198 12.54 -32.62 -16.52
CA ALA A 198 12.29 -31.88 -17.80
C ALA A 198 12.68 -32.72 -19.07
N PRO A 199 12.60 -32.28 -20.37
CA PRO A 199 12.55 -30.90 -20.96
C PRO A 199 11.76 -30.72 -22.30
N VAL A 200 11.84 -29.53 -22.95
CA VAL A 200 12.26 -29.27 -24.37
C VAL A 200 11.96 -27.81 -24.82
N LYS A 201 12.92 -27.23 -25.56
CA LYS A 201 12.95 -25.87 -26.17
C LYS A 201 12.12 -25.75 -27.46
N GLN A 202 11.51 -24.58 -27.70
CA GLN A 202 11.17 -24.08 -29.05
C GLN A 202 11.33 -22.56 -29.16
N THR A 203 11.85 -22.12 -30.31
CA THR A 203 12.16 -20.74 -30.73
C THR A 203 11.06 -20.20 -31.65
N PRO A 204 10.77 -18.87 -31.67
CA PRO A 204 10.50 -18.23 -32.95
C PRO A 204 11.11 -16.82 -33.15
N ALA A 205 10.96 -16.35 -34.39
CA ALA A 205 11.72 -15.35 -35.16
C ALA A 205 11.20 -13.88 -35.00
N PRO A 206 11.78 -12.88 -35.71
CA PRO A 206 11.85 -11.48 -35.28
C PRO A 206 10.64 -10.60 -35.63
N VAL A 207 10.39 -9.59 -34.79
CA VAL A 207 9.34 -8.57 -34.95
C VAL A 207 9.90 -7.30 -35.60
N ARG A 208 9.17 -6.76 -36.58
CA ARG A 208 9.43 -5.52 -37.34
C ARG A 208 8.95 -4.27 -36.59
N THR A 209 9.77 -3.22 -36.61
CA THR A 209 9.50 -1.89 -36.06
C THR A 209 8.77 -0.97 -37.06
N PRO A 210 7.79 -0.14 -36.63
CA PRO A 210 7.32 1.02 -37.40
C PRO A 210 7.97 2.35 -36.96
N PRO A 211 7.95 3.39 -37.81
CA PRO A 211 8.80 4.58 -37.69
C PRO A 211 8.32 5.64 -36.69
N GLN A 212 9.29 6.26 -36.01
CA GLN A 212 9.15 7.41 -35.12
C GLN A 212 8.70 8.68 -35.87
N LYS A 213 7.77 9.43 -35.25
CA LYS A 213 7.33 10.76 -35.70
C LYS A 213 7.77 11.84 -34.70
N ARG A 214 8.76 12.64 -35.10
CA ARG A 214 9.28 13.81 -34.39
C ARG A 214 8.31 15.02 -34.48
N ARG A 215 8.08 15.70 -33.36
CA ARG A 215 7.67 17.12 -33.20
C ARG A 215 8.34 17.61 -31.91
N GLY A 216 9.29 18.57 -31.90
CA GLY A 216 9.07 20.02 -32.04
C GLY A 216 8.23 20.51 -30.86
N GLY A 217 8.76 20.99 -29.72
CA GLY A 217 9.64 22.15 -29.54
C GLY A 217 8.79 23.39 -29.27
N ILE A 218 8.94 24.05 -28.10
CA ILE A 218 8.97 25.51 -27.82
C ILE A 218 8.86 25.78 -26.30
N SER A 219 9.91 26.45 -25.78
CA SER A 219 10.14 27.44 -24.70
C SER A 219 9.24 27.64 -23.45
N PRO A 220 9.84 28.10 -22.32
CA PRO A 220 9.15 28.42 -21.07
C PRO A 220 8.59 29.85 -21.03
N VAL A 221 7.48 30.04 -20.30
CA VAL A 221 6.89 31.35 -19.97
C VAL A 221 7.24 31.73 -18.52
N LEU A 222 7.84 32.89 -18.37
CA LEU A 222 8.17 33.60 -17.13
C LEU A 222 6.98 34.52 -16.76
N ILE A 223 6.45 34.44 -15.54
CA ILE A 223 5.50 35.44 -15.01
C ILE A 223 6.11 36.06 -13.74
N ILE A 224 6.31 37.38 -13.80
CA ILE A 224 6.75 38.26 -12.72
C ILE A 224 5.57 39.14 -12.29
N GLY A 225 5.36 39.26 -10.98
CA GLY A 225 5.01 40.54 -10.33
C GLY A 225 3.53 40.79 -10.01
N GLY A 226 3.29 41.23 -8.76
CA GLY A 226 2.05 41.92 -8.39
C GLY A 226 1.76 41.93 -6.89
N VAL A 227 2.41 42.83 -6.13
CA VAL A 227 2.08 43.17 -4.74
C VAL A 227 0.87 44.11 -4.71
N ALA A 228 -0.07 43.88 -3.80
CA ALA A 228 -1.00 44.91 -3.32
C ALA A 228 -1.20 44.79 -1.80
N VAL A 229 -0.97 45.90 -1.10
CA VAL A 229 -1.19 46.09 0.33
C VAL A 229 -2.55 46.79 0.51
N ALA A 230 -3.40 46.30 1.40
CA ALA A 230 -4.48 47.08 1.99
C ALA A 230 -4.86 46.55 3.39
N ALA A 231 -5.27 47.49 4.24
CA ALA A 231 -5.21 47.45 5.69
C ALA A 231 -6.47 46.88 6.39
N GLY A 232 -6.25 46.41 7.63
CA GLY A 232 -7.11 46.74 8.78
C GLY A 232 -8.43 46.00 8.97
N ALA A 233 -8.39 44.85 9.63
CA ALA A 233 -9.46 44.39 10.52
C ALA A 233 -8.89 43.43 11.57
N VAL A 234 -8.93 43.82 12.85
CA VAL A 234 -8.59 42.95 13.97
C VAL A 234 -9.81 42.06 14.25
N LEU A 235 -9.76 40.83 13.75
CA LEU A 235 -10.68 39.76 14.13
C LEU A 235 -9.91 38.82 15.06
N LEU A 236 -10.40 38.65 16.30
CA LEU A 236 -9.96 37.58 17.19
C LEU A 236 -10.49 36.25 16.65
N ALA A 237 -9.76 35.69 15.68
CA ALA A 237 -9.93 34.33 15.20
C ALA A 237 -8.90 33.46 15.92
N THR A 238 -9.35 32.53 16.76
CA THR A 238 -8.61 31.29 17.05
C THR A 238 -8.56 30.48 15.75
N GLY A 239 -7.75 30.96 14.82
CA GLY A 239 -7.53 30.34 13.53
C GLY A 239 -6.76 29.05 13.73
N ALA A 240 -7.28 27.97 13.17
CA ALA A 240 -6.45 26.90 12.67
C ALA A 240 -5.38 27.57 11.78
N LEU A 241 -4.19 27.78 12.33
CA LEU A 241 -3.03 28.21 11.56
C LEU A 241 -2.82 27.10 10.54
N GLY A 242 -3.34 27.29 9.34
CA GLY A 242 -3.22 26.34 8.25
C GLY A 242 -1.74 25.99 8.13
N ALA A 243 -1.43 24.70 8.27
CA ALA A 243 -0.05 24.24 8.22
C ALA A 243 0.66 24.87 7.02
N LYS A 244 1.78 25.53 7.28
CA LYS A 244 2.55 26.25 6.26
C LYS A 244 2.86 25.28 5.12
N LYS A 245 2.48 25.63 3.89
CA LYS A 245 2.85 24.85 2.71
C LYS A 245 4.24 25.26 2.23
N ILE A 246 5.03 24.30 1.80
CA ILE A 246 6.40 24.44 1.30
C ILE A 246 6.44 23.85 -0.11
N SER A 247 7.06 24.58 -1.03
CA SER A 247 7.29 24.10 -2.38
C SER A 247 8.41 23.05 -2.36
N VAL A 248 8.10 21.85 -2.82
CA VAL A 248 9.03 20.73 -2.91
C VAL A 248 9.14 20.31 -4.37
N THR A 249 10.36 20.23 -4.88
CA THR A 249 10.66 19.71 -6.22
C THR A 249 11.13 18.27 -6.10
N ILE A 250 10.51 17.40 -6.88
CA ILE A 250 10.85 15.99 -7.01
C ILE A 250 11.41 15.81 -8.42
N THR A 251 12.61 15.29 -8.52
CA THR A 251 13.25 14.96 -9.80
C THR A 251 13.58 13.48 -9.81
N VAL A 252 13.21 12.82 -10.89
CA VAL A 252 13.47 11.41 -11.14
C VAL A 252 14.23 11.35 -12.46
N SER A 253 15.40 10.72 -12.44
CA SER A 253 16.20 10.49 -13.63
C SER A 253 16.71 9.06 -13.72
N ASP A 254 16.56 8.48 -14.89
CA ASP A 254 17.27 7.27 -15.29
C ASP A 254 18.78 7.54 -15.22
N ALA A 255 19.51 6.65 -14.58
CA ALA A 255 20.95 6.68 -14.44
C ALA A 255 21.64 5.67 -15.39
N SER A 256 20.87 4.94 -16.18
CA SER A 256 21.32 3.90 -17.10
C SER A 256 21.49 4.45 -18.52
N THR A 257 22.25 3.73 -19.36
CA THR A 257 22.42 4.08 -20.78
C THR A 257 21.94 2.91 -21.64
N PRO A 258 21.03 3.13 -22.62
CA PRO A 258 20.36 4.40 -22.95
C PRO A 258 19.38 4.86 -21.86
N TYR A 259 19.16 6.18 -21.76
CA TYR A 259 18.18 6.79 -20.86
C TYR A 259 16.78 6.69 -21.46
N ASP A 260 16.20 5.50 -21.52
CA ASP A 260 14.96 5.23 -22.26
C ASP A 260 13.83 4.62 -21.43
N ASP A 261 14.07 4.33 -20.16
CA ASP A 261 13.03 3.79 -19.29
C ASP A 261 12.09 4.90 -18.78
N ASP A 262 10.79 4.59 -18.69
CA ASP A 262 9.80 5.49 -18.15
C ASP A 262 9.42 5.09 -16.71
N PHE A 263 9.21 6.08 -15.85
CA PHE A 263 8.83 5.90 -14.46
C PHE A 263 7.53 6.63 -14.16
N ASP A 264 6.58 5.93 -13.56
CA ASP A 264 5.44 6.59 -12.92
C ASP A 264 5.84 7.04 -11.52
N VAL A 265 5.56 8.30 -11.22
CA VAL A 265 5.93 8.93 -9.95
C VAL A 265 4.68 9.32 -9.19
N TYR A 266 4.54 8.79 -7.98
CA TYR A 266 3.42 9.01 -7.09
C TYR A 266 3.87 9.70 -5.82
N LEU A 267 3.06 10.64 -5.31
CA LEU A 267 3.25 11.30 -4.03
C LEU A 267 2.00 11.14 -3.19
N ASP A 268 2.14 10.56 -2.01
CA ASP A 268 1.04 10.25 -1.08
C ASP A 268 -0.08 9.42 -1.71
N GLY A 269 0.25 8.63 -2.74
CA GLY A 269 -0.69 7.79 -3.49
C GLY A 269 -1.23 8.42 -4.77
N GLU A 270 -1.08 9.74 -4.95
CA GLU A 270 -1.51 10.45 -6.16
C GLU A 270 -0.42 10.44 -7.24
N LEU A 271 -0.80 10.14 -8.50
CA LEU A 271 0.12 10.15 -9.64
C LEU A 271 0.50 11.59 -9.98
N LEU A 272 1.78 11.95 -9.83
CA LEU A 272 2.32 13.23 -10.28
C LEU A 272 2.52 13.24 -11.80
N GLY A 273 2.94 12.10 -12.36
CA GLY A 273 3.09 11.90 -13.79
C GLY A 273 4.08 10.79 -14.13
N THR A 274 4.33 10.64 -15.42
CA THR A 274 5.26 9.65 -15.98
C THR A 274 6.45 10.40 -16.58
N THR A 275 7.68 9.94 -16.36
CA THR A 275 8.84 10.45 -17.09
C THR A 275 8.71 10.15 -18.59
N ASN A 276 9.38 10.91 -19.45
CA ASN A 276 9.41 10.61 -20.89
C ASN A 276 10.86 10.58 -21.35
N GLY A 277 11.41 9.37 -21.52
CA GLY A 277 12.83 9.16 -21.80
C GLY A 277 13.70 9.34 -20.55
N GLY A 278 13.32 8.65 -19.47
CA GLY A 278 14.14 8.54 -18.26
C GLY A 278 14.04 9.70 -17.28
N ASN A 279 13.64 10.90 -17.69
CA ASN A 279 13.74 12.09 -16.85
C ASN A 279 12.38 12.78 -16.63
N GLY A 280 12.13 13.23 -15.40
CA GLY A 280 10.96 14.00 -15.03
C GLY A 280 11.20 14.87 -13.80
N SER A 281 10.47 15.98 -13.71
CA SER A 281 10.52 16.89 -12.57
C SER A 281 9.14 17.48 -12.29
N TRP A 282 8.76 17.49 -11.02
CA TRP A 282 7.46 17.95 -10.54
C TRP A 282 7.66 18.85 -9.31
N THR A 283 6.83 19.87 -9.18
CA THR A 283 6.87 20.79 -8.04
C THR A 283 5.51 20.79 -7.35
N GLU A 284 5.49 20.40 -6.07
CA GLU A 284 4.28 20.28 -5.27
C GLU A 284 4.32 21.15 -4.02
N SER A 285 3.15 21.61 -3.57
CA SER A 285 2.99 22.40 -2.35
C SER A 285 2.59 21.53 -1.16
N LEU A 286 3.58 21.05 -0.42
CA LEU A 286 3.41 20.09 0.68
C LEU A 286 3.30 20.77 2.03
N LYS A 287 2.59 20.17 2.98
CA LYS A 287 2.48 20.72 4.34
C LYS A 287 3.83 20.53 5.06
N ALA A 288 4.30 21.56 5.75
CA ALA A 288 5.47 21.47 6.60
C ALA A 288 5.21 20.50 7.76
N GLU A 289 6.26 19.83 8.22
CA GLU A 289 6.28 18.96 9.39
C GLU A 289 5.33 17.74 9.28
N THR A 290 4.80 17.46 8.09
CA THR A 290 4.06 16.24 7.79
C THR A 290 4.91 15.23 7.05
N ARG A 291 4.66 13.95 7.33
CA ARG A 291 5.30 12.83 6.63
C ARG A 291 4.60 12.63 5.28
N HIS A 292 5.39 12.60 4.22
CA HIS A 292 4.98 12.31 2.86
C HIS A 292 5.63 11.02 2.38
N THR A 293 5.02 10.35 1.40
CA THR A 293 5.51 9.10 0.82
C THR A 293 5.64 9.23 -0.69
N LEU A 294 6.86 9.14 -1.18
CA LEU A 294 7.16 9.03 -2.60
C LEU A 294 7.11 7.55 -3.00
N ARG A 295 6.49 7.24 -4.14
CA ARG A 295 6.55 5.92 -4.77
C ARG A 295 6.89 6.08 -6.25
N ILE A 296 7.83 5.27 -6.73
CA ILE A 296 8.27 5.26 -8.13
C ILE A 296 8.09 3.85 -8.67
N VAL A 297 7.47 3.74 -9.82
CA VAL A 297 7.21 2.45 -10.50
C VAL A 297 7.94 2.47 -11.83
N ASN A 298 8.80 1.47 -12.06
CA ASN A 298 9.50 1.32 -13.33
C ASN A 298 8.55 0.71 -14.38
N GLN A 299 8.22 1.48 -15.41
CA GLN A 299 7.41 1.06 -16.57
C GLN A 299 8.27 0.55 -17.73
N GLY A 300 9.60 0.65 -17.61
CA GLY A 300 10.57 0.14 -18.55
C GLY A 300 10.54 -1.37 -18.70
N ASN A 301 11.32 -1.89 -19.65
CA ASN A 301 11.40 -3.33 -19.94
C ASN A 301 12.60 -4.02 -19.26
N SER A 302 13.36 -3.27 -18.48
CA SER A 302 14.61 -3.71 -17.88
C SER A 302 14.73 -3.24 -16.43
N GLN A 303 15.74 -3.76 -15.71
CA GLN A 303 16.10 -3.26 -14.40
C GLN A 303 16.92 -1.99 -14.56
N THR A 304 16.47 -0.92 -13.92
CA THR A 304 17.01 0.42 -14.17
C THR A 304 17.50 1.05 -12.88
N TRP A 305 18.62 1.75 -12.96
CA TRP A 305 19.08 2.61 -11.88
C TRP A 305 18.41 3.96 -12.00
N CYS A 306 17.79 4.42 -10.93
CA CYS A 306 17.08 5.69 -10.87
C CYS A 306 17.75 6.58 -9.83
N ASN A 307 18.07 7.82 -10.21
CA ASN A 307 18.42 8.88 -9.28
C ASN A 307 17.14 9.63 -8.90
N ILE A 308 16.97 9.86 -7.61
CA ILE A 308 15.80 10.53 -7.05
C ILE A 308 16.31 11.70 -6.23
N THR A 309 15.85 12.90 -6.56
CA THR A 309 16.14 14.09 -5.77
C THR A 309 14.83 14.67 -5.26
N VAL A 310 14.75 14.89 -3.95
CA VAL A 310 13.67 15.65 -3.32
C VAL A 310 14.30 16.89 -2.70
N SER A 311 13.93 18.06 -3.17
CA SER A 311 14.51 19.33 -2.71
C SER A 311 13.45 20.37 -2.40
N ASN A 312 13.77 21.26 -1.47
CA ASN A 312 13.06 22.52 -1.25
C ASN A 312 14.08 23.68 -1.28
N SER A 313 13.68 24.89 -0.88
CA SER A 313 14.59 26.05 -0.89
C SER A 313 15.80 25.91 0.05
N ASP A 314 15.71 25.05 1.06
CA ASP A 314 16.64 25.04 2.20
C ASP A 314 17.41 23.73 2.33
N ALA A 315 16.93 22.65 1.69
CA ALA A 315 17.49 21.32 1.78
C ALA A 315 17.25 20.51 0.51
N SER A 316 18.17 19.58 0.23
CA SER A 316 17.99 18.55 -0.79
C SER A 316 18.40 17.19 -0.24
N ALA A 317 17.62 16.17 -0.55
CA ALA A 317 17.93 14.78 -0.31
C ALA A 317 18.06 14.08 -1.67
N GLN A 318 19.15 13.35 -1.85
CA GLN A 318 19.38 12.54 -3.04
C GLN A 318 19.40 11.07 -2.66
N ASP A 319 18.91 10.24 -3.56
CA ASP A 319 18.90 8.80 -3.44
C ASP A 319 19.19 8.17 -4.81
N GLN A 320 19.79 6.99 -4.80
CA GLN A 320 20.02 6.20 -6.00
C GLN A 320 19.55 4.78 -5.72
N VAL A 321 18.60 4.30 -6.51
CA VAL A 321 17.95 3.01 -6.30
C VAL A 321 17.91 2.22 -7.60
N SER A 322 18.08 0.90 -7.52
CA SER A 322 17.81 0.00 -8.63
C SER A 322 16.38 -0.52 -8.53
N ILE A 323 15.57 -0.33 -9.57
CA ILE A 323 14.17 -0.75 -9.63
C ILE A 323 14.01 -1.74 -10.78
N GLU A 324 13.64 -2.97 -10.44
CA GLU A 324 13.30 -4.00 -11.44
C GLU A 324 12.02 -3.63 -12.21
N MET A 325 11.86 -4.17 -13.42
CA MET A 325 10.66 -3.97 -14.24
C MET A 325 9.38 -4.31 -13.46
N GLY A 326 8.42 -3.38 -13.43
CA GLY A 326 7.15 -3.54 -12.72
C GLY A 326 7.28 -3.53 -11.19
N ALA A 327 8.49 -3.48 -10.64
CA ALA A 327 8.71 -3.25 -9.23
C ALA A 327 8.49 -1.77 -8.91
N SER A 328 8.29 -1.48 -7.62
CA SER A 328 8.18 -0.11 -7.14
C SER A 328 9.11 0.15 -5.98
N TYR A 329 9.75 1.31 -6.00
CA TYR A 329 10.45 1.87 -4.86
C TYR A 329 9.51 2.79 -4.07
N SER A 330 9.60 2.78 -2.73
CA SER A 330 8.87 3.75 -1.92
C SER A 330 9.73 4.26 -0.76
N LYS A 331 9.67 5.57 -0.53
CA LYS A 331 10.41 6.26 0.53
C LYS A 331 9.54 7.31 1.20
N SER A 332 9.50 7.32 2.53
CA SER A 332 8.91 8.43 3.26
C SER A 332 9.92 9.52 3.54
N PHE A 333 9.47 10.78 3.54
CA PHE A 333 10.25 11.94 3.95
C PHE A 333 9.37 12.95 4.71
N THR A 334 9.99 13.82 5.50
CA THR A 334 9.31 14.92 6.18
C THR A 334 9.82 16.24 5.62
N VAL A 335 8.91 17.16 5.30
CA VAL A 335 9.30 18.49 4.81
C VAL A 335 9.52 19.41 6.00
N ASN A 336 10.77 19.73 6.30
CA ASN A 336 11.09 20.61 7.42
C ASN A 336 10.65 22.05 7.12
N ALA A 337 10.13 22.75 8.13
CA ALA A 337 9.90 24.19 8.03
C ALA A 337 11.23 24.93 7.79
N PRO A 338 11.23 26.01 6.99
CA PRO A 338 12.40 26.87 6.84
C PRO A 338 12.85 27.39 8.21
N THR A 339 14.09 27.14 8.59
CA THR A 339 14.73 27.83 9.72
C THR A 339 14.82 29.31 9.38
N LYS A 340 14.16 30.14 10.20
CA LYS A 340 14.22 31.59 10.08
C LYS A 340 15.61 32.14 10.38
#